data_AF-A0A9P3GL17-F1
#
_entry.id   AF-A0A9P3GL17-F1
#
_cell.length_a   1.000
_cell.length_b   1.000
_cell.length_c   1.000
_cell.angle_alpha   90.00
_cell.angle_beta   90.00
_cell.angle_gamma   90.00
#
_symmetry.space_group_name_H-M   'P 1'
#
loop_
_entity.id
_entity.type
_entity.pdbx_description
1 polymer ?
#
loop_
_entity_poly.entity_id
_entity_poly.type
_entity_poly.pdbx_seq_one_letter_code
_entity_poly.pdbx_strand_id
1 'polypeptide(L)'
;MQVVFWLDDTDSDGRNPITTNLVTDWGSRAVVSQPHLGLAVRWQFWIHVELFPAHRSFPGVALEELKRAFNLGLCDSIATFNSTFFFESDSSTRLAQCLDRIIVDDTGEMPGSAFKSMVGNGEGAFVTARLLAILYHDRFLNFWGERGARLIPTESALDFATPARSWIFKLVSPLCFFMPFVYMQEFDQLYVDRTVNYRQWRIFIEGLKKDWENSITPATLLIATNIGFLSIGSIDGNGTTKNSTAQIMSYISTILAAFIYICCQILQQPHRHHLHVRAIDALGYINRRADRLLGLESMAIAFSIPTALFLWSMITFLAAMMVVFFDKAPLGTRITLGVLLGLMLLVLVLLLYLDSDSSFPGAFNILGLAKEICSKVAPGWKALSLHFNKSNASAEDQQRNNTTDVPRFPTDQAV
;
A
#
# COMPACT_ATOMS: atom_id res chain seq x y z
N MET A 1 -4.83 -19.03 17.11
CA MET A 1 -3.73 -19.63 17.90
C MET A 1 -4.30 -20.71 18.80
N GLN A 2 -3.82 -21.93 18.62
CA GLN A 2 -4.00 -23.02 19.57
C GLN A 2 -2.66 -23.21 20.27
N VAL A 3 -2.65 -23.23 21.59
CA VAL A 3 -1.42 -23.43 22.38
C VAL A 3 -1.26 -24.93 22.60
N VAL A 4 -0.10 -25.47 22.25
CA VAL A 4 0.20 -26.90 22.45
C VAL A 4 0.77 -27.06 23.85
N PHE A 5 0.01 -27.73 24.72
CA PHE A 5 0.32 -27.81 26.15
C PHE A 5 1.26 -28.97 26.52
N TRP A 6 1.29 -30.03 25.71
CA TRP A 6 2.10 -31.23 25.93
C TRP A 6 2.59 -31.77 24.59
N LEU A 7 3.89 -32.01 24.49
CA LEU A 7 4.50 -32.81 23.45
C LEU A 7 4.90 -34.12 24.14
N ASP A 8 4.23 -35.22 23.82
CA ASP A 8 4.76 -36.54 24.20
C ASP A 8 6.10 -36.74 23.47
N ASP A 9 7.04 -37.44 24.12
CA ASP A 9 8.29 -37.88 23.49
C ASP A 9 7.93 -38.82 22.33
N THR A 10 7.71 -38.24 21.15
CA THR A 10 7.55 -39.02 19.92
C THR A 10 8.86 -39.75 19.68
N ASP A 11 8.77 -41.07 19.65
CA ASP A 11 9.88 -41.98 19.38
C ASP A 11 10.78 -41.42 18.28
N SER A 12 12.10 -41.50 18.52
CA SER A 12 13.20 -41.17 17.60
C SER A 12 13.18 -41.98 16.29
N ASP A 13 12.13 -42.75 16.03
CA ASP A 13 11.82 -43.35 14.76
C ASP A 13 11.07 -42.30 13.93
N GLY A 14 11.73 -41.73 12.91
CA GLY A 14 11.27 -40.60 12.08
C GLY A 14 9.99 -40.81 11.26
N ARG A 15 9.00 -41.54 11.77
CA ARG A 15 7.67 -41.77 11.19
C ARG A 15 6.63 -40.72 11.57
N ASN A 16 6.80 -40.01 12.68
CA ASN A 16 5.92 -38.91 13.06
C ASN A 16 6.77 -37.72 13.54
N PRO A 17 7.36 -36.91 12.63
CA PRO A 17 7.95 -35.66 13.05
C PRO A 17 6.85 -34.89 13.79
N ILE A 18 7.14 -34.42 15.02
CA ILE A 18 6.34 -33.39 15.71
C ILE A 18 5.76 -32.52 14.62
N THR A 19 4.45 -32.59 14.37
CA THR A 19 3.90 -31.99 13.14
C THR A 19 4.30 -30.53 13.21
N THR A 20 5.30 -30.13 12.41
CA THR A 20 5.96 -28.83 12.54
C THR A 20 4.91 -27.72 12.49
N ASN A 21 3.87 -28.00 11.71
CA ASN A 21 2.61 -27.28 11.60
C ASN A 21 1.93 -26.96 12.94
N LEU A 22 1.93 -27.83 13.95
CA LEU A 22 1.26 -27.58 15.23
C LEU A 22 2.00 -26.53 16.08
N VAL A 23 3.34 -26.48 15.99
CA VAL A 23 4.18 -25.56 16.77
C VAL A 23 4.36 -24.22 16.05
N THR A 24 4.34 -24.21 14.71
CA THR A 24 4.62 -23.04 13.86
C THR A 24 3.38 -22.37 13.26
N ASP A 25 2.24 -22.42 13.98
CA ASP A 25 0.97 -21.81 13.55
C ASP A 25 0.54 -22.32 12.14
N TRP A 26 0.28 -23.62 12.04
CA TRP A 26 -0.10 -24.37 10.84
C TRP A 26 0.85 -24.24 9.63
N GLY A 27 2.17 -24.16 9.89
CA GLY A 27 3.17 -24.12 8.82
C GLY A 27 3.21 -22.77 8.09
N SER A 28 2.75 -21.70 8.75
CA SER A 28 2.79 -20.33 8.22
C SER A 28 4.21 -19.88 7.84
N ARG A 29 5.24 -20.44 8.49
CA ARG A 29 6.66 -20.17 8.27
C ARG A 29 7.48 -21.45 8.14
N ALA A 30 8.46 -21.41 7.24
CA ALA A 30 9.36 -22.52 6.98
C ALA A 30 10.30 -22.78 8.19
N VAL A 31 10.48 -24.05 8.53
CA VAL A 31 11.45 -24.51 9.52
C VAL A 31 12.71 -24.94 8.76
N VAL A 32 13.85 -24.36 9.13
CA VAL A 32 15.13 -24.55 8.40
C VAL A 32 16.02 -25.59 9.07
N SER A 33 16.00 -25.64 10.40
CA SER A 33 16.85 -26.53 11.21
C SER A 33 16.15 -26.92 12.52
N GLN A 34 16.71 -27.91 13.23
CA GLN A 34 16.25 -28.29 14.56
C GLN A 34 16.47 -27.18 15.62
N PRO A 35 17.63 -26.48 15.67
CA PRO A 35 17.79 -25.27 16.49
C PRO A 35 16.73 -24.20 16.21
N HIS A 36 16.39 -23.98 14.94
CA HIS A 36 15.36 -23.02 14.54
C HIS A 36 13.97 -23.45 15.04
N LEU A 37 13.61 -24.73 14.93
CA LEU A 37 12.38 -25.27 15.53
C LEU A 37 12.36 -25.08 17.06
N GLY A 38 13.51 -25.19 17.71
CA GLY A 38 13.67 -24.93 19.13
C GLY A 38 13.24 -23.52 19.55
N LEU A 39 13.41 -22.51 18.69
CA LEU A 39 12.91 -21.15 18.95
C LEU A 39 11.38 -21.11 18.98
N ALA A 40 10.70 -21.80 18.06
CA ALA A 40 9.24 -21.89 18.06
C ALA A 40 8.70 -22.65 19.28
N VAL A 41 9.38 -23.72 19.71
CA VAL A 41 9.02 -24.45 20.93
C VAL A 41 9.17 -23.56 22.17
N ARG A 42 10.27 -22.82 22.28
CA ARG A 42 10.47 -21.86 23.39
C ARG A 42 9.41 -20.77 23.40
N TRP A 43 9.05 -20.26 22.23
CA TRP A 43 7.96 -19.31 22.10
C TRP A 43 6.63 -19.86 22.66
N GLN A 44 6.22 -21.07 22.27
CA GLN A 44 5.01 -21.73 22.79
C GLN A 44 5.10 -21.99 24.30
N PHE A 45 6.28 -22.40 24.78
CA PHE A 45 6.53 -22.57 26.21
C PHE A 45 6.31 -21.27 27.00
N TRP A 46 6.81 -20.14 26.49
CA TRP A 46 6.62 -18.85 27.17
C TRP A 46 5.17 -18.35 27.11
N ILE A 47 4.43 -18.63 26.04
CA ILE A 47 2.97 -18.42 26.01
C ILE A 47 2.29 -19.22 27.12
N HIS A 48 2.68 -20.48 27.32
CA HIS A 48 2.13 -21.30 28.40
C HIS A 48 2.42 -20.70 29.78
N VAL A 49 3.64 -20.23 30.02
CA VAL A 49 4.01 -19.56 31.29
C VAL A 49 3.23 -18.24 31.47
N GLU A 50 3.00 -17.48 30.40
CA GLU A 50 2.15 -16.28 30.42
C GLU A 50 0.71 -16.60 30.81
N LEU A 51 0.15 -17.70 30.30
CA LEU A 51 -1.24 -18.09 30.60
C LEU A 51 -1.41 -18.65 32.02
N PHE A 52 -0.36 -19.27 32.59
CA PHE A 52 -0.38 -19.90 33.91
C PHE A 52 0.79 -19.43 34.83
N PRO A 53 0.86 -18.13 35.16
CA PRO A 53 2.01 -17.56 35.86
C PRO A 53 2.03 -17.84 37.37
N ALA A 54 0.87 -18.17 37.96
CA ALA A 54 0.68 -18.20 39.41
C ALA A 54 1.26 -19.44 40.11
N HIS A 55 1.65 -20.49 39.37
CA HIS A 55 1.96 -21.80 39.94
C HIS A 55 3.44 -22.20 39.84
N ARG A 56 4.34 -21.29 39.42
CA ARG A 56 5.76 -21.60 39.20
C ARG A 56 6.66 -20.56 39.86
N SER A 57 7.74 -21.03 40.50
CA SER A 57 8.87 -20.16 40.82
C SER A 57 9.50 -19.71 39.50
N PHE A 58 9.71 -18.40 39.37
CA PHE A 58 10.25 -17.82 38.15
C PHE A 58 11.78 -17.81 38.21
N PRO A 59 12.50 -18.42 37.26
CA PRO A 59 13.96 -18.47 37.31
C PRO A 59 14.55 -17.09 36.99
N GLY A 60 15.39 -16.55 37.88
CA GLY A 60 16.09 -15.27 37.68
C GLY A 60 16.90 -15.21 36.38
N VAL A 61 17.43 -16.35 35.93
CA VAL A 61 18.16 -16.50 34.66
C VAL A 61 17.35 -16.04 33.45
N ALA A 62 16.03 -16.30 33.43
CA ALA A 62 15.17 -15.91 32.32
C ALA A 62 14.92 -14.38 32.29
N LEU A 63 14.80 -13.76 33.45
CA LEU A 63 14.73 -12.30 33.56
C LEU A 63 16.05 -11.66 33.11
N GLU A 64 17.18 -12.25 33.49
CA GLU A 64 18.50 -11.76 33.08
C GLU A 64 18.71 -11.90 31.57
N GLU A 65 18.29 -13.01 30.95
CA GLU A 65 18.29 -13.19 29.50
C GLU A 65 17.48 -12.08 28.83
N LEU A 66 16.28 -11.80 29.34
CA LEU A 66 15.41 -10.76 28.78
C LEU A 66 16.05 -9.37 28.88
N LYS A 67 16.61 -9.01 30.04
CA LYS A 67 17.31 -7.73 30.23
C LYS A 67 18.47 -7.57 29.26
N ARG A 68 19.28 -8.61 29.07
CA ARG A 68 20.39 -8.61 28.09
C ARG A 68 19.87 -8.44 26.66
N ALA A 69 18.79 -9.12 26.30
CA ALA A 69 18.19 -9.01 24.97
C ALA A 69 17.65 -7.59 24.69
N PHE A 70 17.01 -6.95 25.68
CA PHE A 70 16.55 -5.56 25.56
C PHE A 70 17.70 -4.57 25.43
N ASN A 71 18.78 -4.74 26.19
CA ASN A 71 19.96 -3.89 26.06
C ASN A 71 20.61 -4.00 24.68
N LEU A 72 20.71 -5.22 24.15
CA LEU A 72 21.20 -5.46 22.79
C LEU A 72 20.29 -4.79 21.75
N GLY A 73 18.98 -5.00 21.85
CA GLY A 73 18.00 -4.44 20.93
C GLY A 73 17.95 -2.91 20.96
N LEU A 74 18.07 -2.30 22.15
CA LEU A 74 18.12 -0.84 22.28
C LEU A 74 19.39 -0.28 21.62
N CYS A 75 20.54 -0.92 21.85
CA CYS A 75 21.80 -0.53 21.21
C CYS A 75 21.68 -0.61 19.69
N ASP A 76 21.16 -1.71 19.15
CA ASP A 76 20.96 -1.88 17.71
C ASP A 76 19.95 -0.88 17.13
N SER A 77 18.85 -0.59 17.83
CA SER A 77 17.87 0.40 17.39
C SER A 77 18.41 1.82 17.29
N ILE A 78 19.44 2.15 18.07
CA ILE A 78 20.12 3.45 18.05
C ILE A 78 21.23 3.45 16.99
N ALA A 79 21.97 2.35 16.86
CA ALA A 79 23.09 2.22 15.95
C ALA A 79 22.65 2.03 14.48
N THR A 80 21.49 1.42 14.25
CA THR A 80 21.05 0.95 12.93
C THR A 80 19.65 1.49 12.60
N PHE A 81 19.51 2.12 11.43
CA PHE A 81 18.22 2.65 10.96
C PHE A 81 17.15 1.55 10.74
N ASN A 82 17.59 0.35 10.36
CA ASN A 82 16.74 -0.81 10.04
C ASN A 82 16.96 -1.97 11.02
N SER A 83 16.96 -1.70 12.32
CA SER A 83 17.01 -2.76 13.33
C SER A 83 15.87 -3.76 13.17
N THR A 84 16.16 -5.05 13.35
CA THR A 84 15.14 -6.12 13.42
C THR A 84 14.46 -6.17 14.79
N PHE A 85 14.83 -5.32 15.73
CA PHE A 85 14.23 -5.31 17.06
C PHE A 85 12.75 -4.90 17.00
N PHE A 86 11.92 -5.69 17.67
CA PHE A 86 10.47 -5.64 17.59
C PHE A 86 9.83 -4.41 18.25
N PHE A 87 10.55 -3.71 19.14
CA PHE A 87 10.07 -2.50 19.79
C PHE A 87 10.80 -1.25 19.31
N GLU A 88 10.06 -0.14 19.27
CA GLU A 88 10.66 1.19 19.09
C GLU A 88 11.48 1.59 20.31
N SER A 89 12.50 2.43 20.14
CA SER A 89 13.44 2.82 21.21
C SER A 89 12.74 3.41 22.45
N ASP A 90 11.72 4.25 22.29
CA ASP A 90 10.93 4.80 23.40
C ASP A 90 10.11 3.72 24.14
N SER A 91 9.48 2.79 23.41
CA SER A 91 8.75 1.68 24.03
C SER A 91 9.71 0.71 24.74
N SER A 92 10.88 0.46 24.14
CA SER A 92 11.92 -0.42 24.67
C SER A 92 12.49 0.10 25.99
N THR A 93 12.75 1.41 26.09
CA THR A 93 13.23 2.03 27.33
C THR A 93 12.19 1.99 28.45
N ARG A 94 10.92 2.28 28.15
CA ARG A 94 9.82 2.15 29.12
C ARG A 94 9.65 0.72 29.61
N LEU A 95 9.73 -0.26 28.71
CA LEU A 95 9.64 -1.67 29.06
C LEU A 95 10.87 -2.14 29.87
N ALA A 96 12.08 -1.69 29.53
CA ALA A 96 13.29 -1.97 30.31
C ALA A 96 13.18 -1.41 31.74
N GLN A 97 12.64 -0.19 31.90
CA GLN A 97 12.34 0.38 33.22
C GLN A 97 11.32 -0.44 34.02
N CYS A 98 10.33 -1.05 33.35
CA CYS A 98 9.41 -1.97 34.00
C CYS A 98 10.13 -3.27 34.44
N LEU A 99 11.03 -3.80 33.62
CA LEU A 99 11.81 -5.00 33.93
C LEU A 99 12.78 -4.80 35.10
N ASP A 100 13.34 -3.60 35.27
CA ASP A 100 14.24 -3.29 36.40
C ASP A 100 13.55 -3.23 37.75
N ARG A 101 12.22 -3.09 37.76
CA ARG A 101 11.41 -3.12 38.99
C ARG A 101 11.04 -4.54 39.44
N ILE A 102 11.28 -5.54 38.60
CA ILE A 102 11.01 -6.94 38.93
C ILE A 102 12.19 -7.48 39.76
N ILE A 103 11.90 -7.92 40.98
CA ILE A 103 12.87 -8.53 41.89
C ILE A 103 12.54 -10.02 41.98
N VAL A 104 13.54 -10.87 41.74
CA VAL A 104 13.45 -12.32 41.91
C VAL A 104 14.26 -12.67 43.16
N ASP A 105 13.59 -13.17 44.20
CA ASP A 105 14.27 -13.67 45.40
C ASP A 105 14.84 -15.07 45.09
N ASP A 106 16.09 -15.14 44.67
CA ASP A 106 16.81 -16.41 44.42
C ASP A 106 17.31 -17.08 45.71
N THR A 107 17.23 -16.40 46.86
CA THR A 107 17.57 -16.97 48.16
C THR A 107 16.35 -17.65 48.75
N GLY A 108 16.32 -18.98 48.78
CA GLY A 108 15.28 -19.79 49.45
C GLY A 108 15.18 -19.61 50.98
N GLU A 109 15.66 -18.48 51.52
CA GLU A 109 15.44 -18.07 52.90
C GLU A 109 14.22 -17.16 52.95
N MET A 110 13.12 -17.67 53.50
CA MET A 110 11.91 -16.92 53.81
C MET A 110 12.25 -15.77 54.79
N PRO A 111 12.20 -14.49 54.37
CA PRO A 111 12.23 -13.39 55.33
C PRO A 111 10.85 -13.34 55.99
N GLY A 112 10.80 -13.25 57.31
CA GLY A 112 9.61 -13.31 58.16
C GLY A 112 8.58 -12.18 58.01
N SER A 113 8.33 -11.68 56.80
CA SER A 113 7.26 -10.73 56.50
C SER A 113 6.41 -11.23 55.33
N ALA A 114 5.47 -12.12 55.64
CA ALA A 114 4.52 -12.76 54.71
C ALA A 114 3.59 -11.80 53.93
N PHE A 115 3.76 -10.48 54.06
CA PHE A 115 2.97 -9.47 53.36
C PHE A 115 3.73 -8.75 52.23
N LYS A 116 5.08 -8.84 52.19
CA LYS A 116 5.88 -8.20 51.11
C LYS A 116 6.14 -9.13 49.91
N SER A 117 5.89 -10.44 50.08
CA SER A 117 5.97 -11.47 49.03
C SER A 117 4.65 -11.65 48.26
N MET A 118 3.68 -10.74 48.40
CA MET A 118 2.36 -10.88 47.79
C MET A 118 2.26 -10.33 46.35
N VAL A 119 3.30 -9.62 45.88
CA VAL A 119 3.39 -9.02 44.51
C VAL A 119 4.44 -9.73 43.61
N GLY A 120 5.29 -10.60 44.17
CA GLY A 120 6.63 -10.84 43.59
C GLY A 120 6.75 -11.81 42.41
N ASN A 121 6.15 -13.01 42.46
CA ASN A 121 6.49 -14.06 41.49
C ASN A 121 5.52 -14.19 40.31
N GLY A 122 4.20 -14.14 40.52
CA GLY A 122 3.24 -14.37 39.44
C GLY A 122 3.18 -13.21 38.42
N GLU A 123 3.11 -11.97 38.90
CA GLU A 123 3.02 -10.80 38.02
C GLU A 123 4.35 -10.56 37.27
N GLY A 124 5.48 -10.70 37.96
CA GLY A 124 6.81 -10.67 37.36
C GLY A 124 7.01 -11.79 36.33
N ALA A 125 6.57 -13.01 36.64
CA ALA A 125 6.59 -14.13 35.71
C ALA A 125 5.74 -13.87 34.48
N PHE A 126 4.54 -13.31 34.66
CA PHE A 126 3.63 -12.97 33.56
C PHE A 126 4.29 -11.98 32.59
N VAL A 127 4.81 -10.86 33.11
CA VAL A 127 5.44 -9.82 32.28
C VAL A 127 6.67 -10.38 31.56
N THR A 128 7.52 -11.12 32.27
CA THR A 128 8.75 -11.67 31.70
C THR A 128 8.45 -12.74 30.67
N ALA A 129 7.50 -13.64 30.95
CA ALA A 129 7.06 -14.68 30.01
C ALA A 129 6.44 -14.08 28.75
N ARG A 130 5.58 -13.07 28.87
CA ARG A 130 5.01 -12.37 27.71
C ARG A 130 6.10 -11.76 26.82
N LEU A 131 7.08 -11.09 27.41
CA LEU A 131 8.15 -10.45 26.65
C LEU A 131 9.13 -11.45 26.05
N LEU A 132 9.42 -12.55 26.75
CA LEU A 132 10.21 -13.67 26.20
C LEU A 132 9.46 -14.38 25.08
N ALA A 133 8.14 -14.57 25.18
CA ALA A 133 7.33 -15.12 24.11
C ALA A 133 7.45 -14.26 22.85
N ILE A 134 7.32 -12.94 22.98
CA ILE A 134 7.49 -12.01 21.83
C ILE A 134 8.91 -12.11 21.27
N LEU A 135 9.94 -12.10 22.13
CA LEU A 135 11.35 -12.21 21.71
C LEU A 135 11.63 -13.51 20.95
N TYR A 136 11.21 -14.66 21.48
CA TYR A 136 11.45 -15.95 20.84
C TYR A 136 10.63 -16.12 19.55
N HIS A 137 9.43 -15.54 19.50
CA HIS A 137 8.67 -15.45 18.27
C HIS A 137 9.42 -14.63 17.23
N ASP A 138 9.91 -13.44 17.58
CA ASP A 138 10.66 -12.58 16.66
C ASP A 138 11.97 -13.25 16.16
N ARG A 139 12.71 -13.91 17.06
CA ARG A 139 13.90 -14.70 16.70
C ARG A 139 13.58 -15.82 15.72
N PHE A 140 12.49 -16.55 15.94
CA PHE A 140 12.00 -17.56 14.99
C PHE A 140 11.61 -16.90 13.67
N LEU A 141 10.94 -15.75 13.72
CA LEU A 141 10.55 -15.04 12.53
C LEU A 141 11.75 -14.54 11.70
N ASN A 142 12.85 -14.16 12.33
CA ASN A 142 14.03 -13.62 11.68
C ASN A 142 15.14 -14.67 11.44
N PHE A 143 14.83 -15.96 11.56
CA PHE A 143 15.78 -17.07 11.34
C PHE A 143 17.07 -16.94 12.18
N TRP A 144 16.94 -16.48 13.44
CA TRP A 144 18.09 -16.28 14.31
C TRP A 144 18.90 -17.56 14.53
N GLY A 145 20.22 -17.45 14.41
CA GLY A 145 21.15 -18.57 14.58
C GLY A 145 21.33 -19.44 13.33
N GLU A 146 20.61 -19.15 12.24
CA GLU A 146 20.74 -19.84 10.97
C GLU A 146 21.72 -19.11 10.02
N ARG A 147 22.21 -19.84 9.01
CA ARG A 147 23.10 -19.27 7.98
C ARG A 147 22.42 -18.18 7.12
N GLY A 148 21.09 -18.22 7.03
CA GLY A 148 20.25 -17.25 6.33
C GLY A 148 19.46 -16.34 7.28
N ALA A 149 20.03 -15.99 8.44
CA ALA A 149 19.37 -15.09 9.39
C ALA A 149 19.03 -13.74 8.73
N ARG A 150 17.82 -13.23 8.98
CA ARG A 150 17.40 -11.92 8.48
C ARG A 150 18.18 -10.83 9.20
N LEU A 151 18.92 -10.02 8.45
CA LEU A 151 19.67 -8.87 8.97
C LEU A 151 18.88 -7.56 8.84
N ILE A 152 18.04 -7.46 7.81
CA ILE A 152 17.26 -6.26 7.51
C ILE A 152 15.78 -6.66 7.40
N PRO A 153 14.85 -6.00 8.12
CA PRO A 153 13.43 -6.35 8.11
C PRO A 153 12.77 -6.35 6.72
N THR A 154 13.30 -5.54 5.80
CA THR A 154 12.78 -5.35 4.43
C THR A 154 13.35 -6.35 3.44
N GLU A 155 14.28 -7.20 3.85
CA GLU A 155 14.91 -8.20 2.98
C GLU A 155 14.41 -9.60 3.28
N SER A 156 14.17 -10.35 2.22
CA SER A 156 13.77 -11.74 2.33
C SER A 156 14.95 -12.58 2.82
N ALA A 157 14.70 -13.39 3.84
CA ALA A 157 15.66 -14.38 4.35
C ALA A 157 15.60 -15.69 3.55
N LEU A 158 14.65 -15.80 2.63
CA LEU A 158 14.37 -16.98 1.84
C LEU A 158 14.60 -16.65 0.36
N ASP A 159 15.10 -17.60 -0.43
CA ASP A 159 15.25 -17.44 -1.88
C ASP A 159 13.88 -17.53 -2.57
N PHE A 160 13.02 -16.53 -2.36
CA PHE A 160 11.81 -16.36 -3.14
C PHE A 160 12.09 -15.42 -4.31
N ALA A 161 11.90 -15.92 -5.52
CA ALA A 161 11.82 -15.05 -6.69
C ALA A 161 10.64 -14.09 -6.51
N THR A 162 10.89 -12.78 -6.57
CA THR A 162 9.81 -11.79 -6.59
C THR A 162 8.89 -12.11 -7.76
N PRO A 163 7.58 -12.35 -7.53
CA PRO A 163 6.68 -12.73 -8.60
C PRO A 163 6.65 -11.62 -9.67
N ALA A 164 6.68 -12.02 -10.93
CA ALA A 164 6.58 -11.09 -12.05
C ALA A 164 5.25 -10.32 -11.98
N ARG A 165 5.30 -9.00 -12.19
CA ARG A 165 4.11 -8.16 -12.06
C ARG A 165 3.06 -8.48 -13.11
N SER A 166 1.79 -8.42 -12.72
CA SER A 166 0.68 -8.68 -13.64
C SER A 166 0.68 -7.68 -14.81
N TRP A 167 0.24 -8.15 -15.97
CA TRP A 167 0.08 -7.28 -17.13
C TRP A 167 -0.96 -6.17 -16.91
N ILE A 168 -2.01 -6.45 -16.11
CA ILE A 168 -3.03 -5.46 -15.75
C ILE A 168 -2.39 -4.31 -14.96
N PHE A 169 -1.50 -4.63 -14.01
CA PHE A 169 -0.79 -3.64 -13.23
C PHE A 169 0.07 -2.72 -14.11
N LYS A 170 0.79 -3.30 -15.07
CA LYS A 170 1.58 -2.51 -16.04
C LYS A 170 0.71 -1.61 -16.93
N LEU A 171 -0.51 -2.02 -17.25
CA LEU A 171 -1.43 -1.25 -18.09
C LEU A 171 -2.12 -0.11 -17.32
N VAL A 172 -2.52 -0.35 -16.07
CA VAL A 172 -3.20 0.66 -15.23
C VAL A 172 -2.23 1.69 -14.66
N SER A 173 -0.97 1.32 -14.43
CA SER A 173 0.01 2.20 -13.81
C SER A 173 0.21 3.55 -14.51
N PRO A 174 0.34 3.64 -15.85
CA PRO A 174 0.42 4.93 -16.54
C PRO A 174 -0.84 5.79 -16.37
N LEU A 175 -2.04 5.19 -16.31
CA LEU A 175 -3.29 5.91 -16.07
C LEU A 175 -3.31 6.54 -14.67
N CYS A 176 -2.61 5.92 -13.72
CA CYS A 176 -2.43 6.41 -12.37
C CYS A 176 -1.11 7.17 -12.16
N PHE A 177 -0.50 7.69 -13.23
CA PHE A 177 0.74 8.46 -13.17
C PHE A 177 1.90 7.72 -12.48
N PHE A 178 1.96 6.40 -12.66
CA PHE A 178 2.97 5.50 -12.08
C PHE A 178 3.01 5.44 -10.54
N MET A 179 2.11 6.11 -9.82
CA MET A 179 1.95 5.98 -8.36
C MET A 179 1.78 4.53 -7.87
N PRO A 180 1.08 3.61 -8.58
CA PRO A 180 1.03 2.22 -8.17
C PRO A 180 2.40 1.55 -8.03
N PHE A 181 3.40 1.94 -8.83
CA PHE A 181 4.75 1.38 -8.70
C PHE A 181 5.43 1.83 -7.41
N VAL A 182 5.30 3.11 -7.05
CA VAL A 182 5.85 3.67 -5.81
C VAL A 182 5.27 2.94 -4.61
N TYR A 183 3.94 2.85 -4.54
CA TYR A 183 3.26 2.14 -3.44
C TYR A 183 3.57 0.65 -3.45
N MET A 184 3.73 0.02 -4.62
CA MET A 184 4.10 -1.40 -4.69
C MET A 184 5.50 -1.65 -4.11
N GLN A 185 6.45 -0.78 -4.41
CA GLN A 185 7.82 -0.89 -3.89
C GLN A 185 7.85 -0.76 -2.37
N GLU A 186 7.10 0.20 -1.81
CA GLU A 186 6.92 0.32 -0.36
C GLU A 186 6.24 -0.93 0.23
N PHE A 187 5.27 -1.49 -0.49
CA PHE A 187 4.59 -2.73 -0.11
C PHE A 187 5.51 -3.96 -0.10
N ASP A 188 6.41 -4.09 -1.07
CA ASP A 188 7.35 -5.21 -1.11
C ASP A 188 8.35 -5.15 0.04
N GLN A 189 8.76 -3.95 0.46
CA GLN A 189 9.61 -3.76 1.65
C GLN A 189 8.86 -4.05 2.95
N LEU A 190 7.56 -3.82 2.95
CA LEU A 190 6.69 -3.95 4.11
C LEU A 190 6.22 -5.39 4.36
N TYR A 191 5.97 -6.14 3.30
CA TYR A 191 5.46 -7.51 3.33
C TYR A 191 6.52 -8.49 2.81
N VAL A 192 7.30 -9.03 3.74
CA VAL A 192 8.45 -9.89 3.43
C VAL A 192 8.28 -11.23 4.14
N ASP A 193 8.44 -12.33 3.39
CA ASP A 193 8.29 -13.72 3.86
C ASP A 193 7.04 -13.97 4.70
N ARG A 194 5.90 -13.41 4.26
CA ARG A 194 4.60 -13.47 4.96
C ARG A 194 4.60 -12.86 6.36
N THR A 195 5.53 -11.95 6.62
CA THR A 195 5.54 -11.10 7.81
C THR A 195 5.37 -9.64 7.45
N VAL A 196 4.69 -8.90 8.31
CA VAL A 196 4.48 -7.46 8.17
C VAL A 196 5.24 -6.76 9.27
N ASN A 197 6.13 -5.84 8.89
CA ASN A 197 6.70 -4.91 9.87
C ASN A 197 5.61 -3.90 10.28
N TYR A 198 5.04 -4.07 11.48
CA TYR A 198 3.91 -3.24 11.91
C TYR A 198 4.26 -1.76 12.04
N ARG A 199 5.51 -1.42 12.37
CA ARG A 199 5.96 -0.02 12.45
C ARG A 199 5.93 0.62 11.07
N GLN A 200 6.53 -0.05 10.08
CA GLN A 200 6.51 0.42 8.69
C GLN A 200 5.08 0.45 8.13
N TRP A 201 4.22 -0.51 8.49
CA TRP A 201 2.81 -0.55 8.09
C TRP A 201 2.07 0.70 8.55
N ARG A 202 2.31 1.11 9.79
CA ARG A 202 1.70 2.32 10.35
C ARG A 202 2.16 3.57 9.61
N ILE A 203 3.47 3.72 9.43
CA ILE A 203 4.07 4.87 8.72
C ILE A 203 3.50 4.96 7.31
N PHE A 204 3.43 3.82 6.60
CA PHE A 204 2.86 3.72 5.26
C PHE A 204 1.39 4.16 5.21
N ILE A 205 0.53 3.63 6.10
CA ILE A 205 -0.88 4.00 6.15
C ILE A 205 -1.09 5.47 6.55
N GLU A 206 -0.26 6.01 7.44
CA GLU A 206 -0.30 7.43 7.80
C GLU A 206 0.11 8.32 6.61
N GLY A 207 1.12 7.93 5.85
CA GLY A 207 1.50 8.56 4.58
C GLY A 207 0.36 8.56 3.57
N LEU A 208 -0.27 7.41 3.34
CA LEU A 208 -1.43 7.29 2.45
C LEU A 208 -2.60 8.17 2.87
N LYS A 209 -2.91 8.23 4.18
CA LYS A 209 -3.97 9.11 4.70
C LYS A 209 -3.69 10.58 4.36
N LYS A 210 -2.43 10.99 4.51
CA LYS A 210 -1.97 12.35 4.18
C LYS A 210 -2.08 12.62 2.68
N ASP A 211 -1.68 11.68 1.82
CA ASP A 211 -1.82 11.82 0.36
C ASP A 211 -3.28 11.96 -0.07
N TRP A 212 -4.18 11.20 0.55
CA TRP A 212 -5.62 11.30 0.29
C TRP A 212 -6.19 12.65 0.76
N GLU A 213 -5.81 13.13 1.93
CA GLU A 213 -6.20 14.45 2.44
C GLU A 213 -5.71 15.58 1.53
N ASN A 214 -4.46 15.48 1.06
CA ASN A 214 -3.84 16.39 0.10
C ASN A 214 -4.52 16.37 -1.27
N SER A 215 -5.26 15.30 -1.60
CA SER A 215 -6.03 15.19 -2.85
C SER A 215 -7.47 15.74 -2.69
N ILE A 216 -8.14 15.46 -1.56
CA ILE A 216 -9.53 15.87 -1.31
C ILE A 216 -9.67 17.39 -1.15
N THR A 217 -8.75 18.00 -0.40
CA THR A 217 -8.80 19.43 -0.07
C THR A 217 -8.80 20.30 -1.33
N PRO A 218 -7.82 20.18 -2.26
CA PRO A 218 -7.82 20.94 -3.50
C PRO A 218 -8.91 20.48 -4.47
N ALA A 219 -9.34 19.21 -4.47
CA ALA A 219 -10.46 18.75 -5.30
C ALA A 219 -11.76 19.50 -4.98
N THR A 220 -12.00 19.82 -3.71
CA THR A 220 -13.17 20.62 -3.28
C THR A 220 -13.12 22.04 -3.85
N LEU A 221 -11.94 22.67 -3.84
CA LEU A 221 -11.72 23.98 -4.46
C LEU A 221 -11.90 23.91 -5.97
N LEU A 222 -11.45 22.83 -6.61
CA LEU A 222 -11.62 22.62 -8.04
C LEU A 222 -13.10 22.46 -8.43
N ILE A 223 -13.93 21.81 -7.61
CA ILE A 223 -15.38 21.75 -7.80
C ILE A 223 -15.98 23.16 -7.76
N ALA A 224 -15.65 23.95 -6.72
CA ALA A 224 -16.13 25.33 -6.60
C ALA A 224 -15.69 26.20 -7.79
N THR A 225 -14.44 26.01 -8.25
CA THR A 225 -13.88 26.72 -9.41
C THR A 225 -14.58 26.31 -10.71
N ASN A 226 -14.85 25.02 -10.92
CA ASN A 226 -15.63 24.53 -12.07
C ASN A 226 -17.04 25.12 -12.10
N ILE A 227 -17.74 25.18 -10.96
CA ILE A 227 -19.06 25.80 -10.86
C ILE A 227 -18.98 27.29 -11.20
N GLY A 228 -17.97 28.00 -10.67
CA GLY A 228 -17.70 29.40 -11.01
C GLY A 228 -17.45 29.58 -12.52
N PHE A 229 -16.61 28.74 -13.11
CA PHE A 229 -16.31 28.75 -14.55
C PHE A 229 -17.55 28.52 -15.42
N LEU A 230 -18.40 27.54 -15.06
CA LEU A 230 -19.65 27.26 -15.76
C LEU A 230 -20.70 28.37 -15.61
N SER A 231 -20.65 29.14 -14.51
CA SER A 231 -21.55 30.28 -14.28
C SER A 231 -21.24 31.50 -15.16
N ILE A 232 -20.03 31.57 -15.74
CA ILE A 232 -19.65 32.64 -16.65
C ILE A 232 -20.45 32.46 -17.94
N GLY A 233 -21.53 33.25 -18.07
CA GLY A 233 -22.49 33.20 -19.18
C GLY A 233 -21.95 33.49 -20.58
N SER A 234 -20.63 33.45 -20.81
CA SER A 234 -20.00 33.61 -22.12
C SER A 234 -19.81 32.29 -22.89
N ILE A 235 -20.11 31.14 -22.29
CA ILE A 235 -19.99 29.84 -22.98
C ILE A 235 -21.26 29.50 -23.79
N ASP A 236 -22.36 30.21 -23.56
CA ASP A 236 -23.59 30.10 -24.34
C ASP A 236 -23.52 31.04 -25.57
N GLY A 237 -22.76 30.60 -26.57
CA GLY A 237 -22.69 31.28 -27.86
C GLY A 237 -23.90 30.90 -28.72
N ASN A 238 -24.88 31.80 -28.81
CA ASN A 238 -25.96 31.79 -29.80
C ASN A 238 -26.66 30.45 -30.05
N GLY A 239 -27.63 30.10 -29.18
CA GLY A 239 -28.86 29.39 -29.59
C GLY A 239 -28.73 28.05 -30.31
N THR A 240 -27.56 27.41 -30.29
CA THR A 240 -27.37 26.06 -30.85
C THR A 240 -27.15 25.09 -29.70
N THR A 241 -27.97 24.06 -29.66
CA THR A 241 -28.15 23.06 -28.59
C THR A 241 -26.95 22.12 -28.38
N LYS A 242 -25.73 22.54 -28.72
CA LYS A 242 -24.50 21.76 -28.55
C LYS A 242 -23.65 22.40 -27.44
N ASN A 243 -23.53 21.68 -26.32
CA ASN A 243 -22.62 22.06 -25.23
C ASN A 243 -21.21 22.33 -25.80
N SER A 244 -20.62 23.48 -25.45
CA SER A 244 -19.27 23.83 -25.85
C SER A 244 -18.29 22.78 -25.30
N THR A 245 -17.24 22.45 -26.05
CA THR A 245 -16.20 21.49 -25.63
C THR A 245 -15.62 21.84 -24.24
N ALA A 246 -15.55 23.14 -23.90
CA ALA A 246 -15.14 23.59 -22.58
C ALA A 246 -16.10 23.19 -21.44
N GLN A 247 -17.41 23.22 -21.68
CA GLN A 247 -18.41 22.78 -20.69
C GLN A 247 -18.28 21.29 -20.42
N ILE A 248 -18.13 20.48 -21.47
CA ILE A 248 -17.98 19.02 -21.34
C ILE A 248 -16.73 18.68 -20.51
N MET A 249 -15.60 19.33 -20.78
CA MET A 249 -14.35 19.13 -20.04
C MET A 249 -14.48 19.55 -18.57
N SER A 250 -15.18 20.65 -18.28
CA SER A 250 -15.44 21.10 -16.91
C SER A 250 -16.41 20.16 -16.14
N TYR A 251 -17.40 19.58 -16.82
CA TYR A 251 -18.24 18.53 -16.23
C TYR A 251 -17.45 17.28 -15.88
N ILE A 252 -16.57 16.81 -16.79
CA ILE A 252 -15.69 15.66 -16.52
C ILE A 252 -14.81 15.96 -15.30
N SER A 253 -14.18 17.14 -15.24
CA SER A 253 -13.37 17.56 -14.09
C SER A 253 -14.15 17.52 -12.77
N THR A 254 -15.37 18.06 -12.77
CA THR A 254 -16.22 18.10 -11.58
C THR A 254 -16.63 16.71 -11.12
N ILE A 255 -17.01 15.82 -12.04
CA ILE A 255 -17.39 14.43 -11.72
C ILE A 255 -16.19 13.67 -11.15
N LEU A 256 -15.01 13.79 -11.78
CA LEU A 256 -13.78 13.17 -11.27
C LEU A 256 -13.45 13.68 -9.87
N ALA A 257 -13.54 15.00 -9.65
CA ALA A 257 -13.28 15.61 -8.35
C ALA A 257 -14.27 15.14 -7.26
N ALA A 258 -15.56 15.00 -7.60
CA ALA A 258 -16.57 14.47 -6.68
C ALA A 258 -16.33 12.97 -6.37
N PHE A 259 -15.89 12.19 -7.37
CA PHE A 259 -15.64 10.77 -7.21
C PHE A 259 -14.44 10.49 -6.26
N ILE A 260 -13.46 11.39 -6.17
CA ILE A 260 -12.36 11.31 -5.19
C ILE A 260 -12.92 11.17 -3.77
N TYR A 261 -13.96 11.93 -3.41
CA TYR A 261 -14.55 11.85 -2.07
C TYR A 261 -15.09 10.45 -1.78
N ILE A 262 -15.80 9.85 -2.73
CA ILE A 262 -16.35 8.50 -2.61
C ILE A 262 -15.22 7.48 -2.45
N CYS A 263 -14.18 7.55 -3.28
CA CYS A 263 -13.01 6.67 -3.19
C CYS A 263 -12.31 6.79 -1.83
N CYS A 264 -12.05 8.01 -1.36
CA CYS A 264 -11.39 8.23 -0.08
C CYS A 264 -12.22 7.71 1.10
N GLN A 265 -13.55 7.89 1.10
CA GLN A 265 -14.40 7.34 2.16
C GLN A 265 -14.34 5.81 2.20
N ILE A 266 -14.39 5.14 1.03
CA ILE A 266 -14.28 3.68 0.94
C ILE A 266 -12.91 3.20 1.42
N LEU A 267 -11.83 3.90 1.05
CA LEU A 267 -10.46 3.54 1.42
C LEU A 267 -10.14 3.82 2.89
N GLN A 268 -10.74 4.84 3.50
CA GLN A 268 -10.53 5.18 4.91
C GLN A 268 -11.34 4.29 5.86
N GLN A 269 -12.48 3.75 5.41
CA GLN A 269 -13.39 2.97 6.26
C GLN A 269 -12.71 1.79 6.99
N PRO A 270 -11.85 0.98 6.34
CA PRO A 270 -11.13 -0.12 7.01
C PRO A 270 -10.11 0.36 8.05
N HIS A 271 -9.67 1.62 8.00
CA HIS A 271 -8.59 2.17 8.83
C HIS A 271 -9.08 3.13 9.92
N ARG A 272 -10.40 3.31 10.06
CA ARG A 272 -11.01 4.34 10.94
C ARG A 272 -11.18 3.92 12.39
N HIS A 273 -11.28 2.62 12.69
CA HIS A 273 -11.68 2.12 14.02
C HIS A 273 -10.56 1.42 14.82
N HIS A 274 -9.30 1.66 14.46
CA HIS A 274 -8.22 0.78 14.86
C HIS A 274 -7.04 1.53 15.50
N LEU A 275 -7.32 2.24 16.60
CA LEU A 275 -6.29 2.92 17.40
C LEU A 275 -5.26 1.95 18.04
N HIS A 276 -5.57 0.65 18.11
CA HIS A 276 -4.74 -0.40 18.71
C HIS A 276 -4.69 -1.68 17.86
N VAL A 277 -4.52 -1.56 16.55
CA VAL A 277 -4.32 -2.76 15.72
C VAL A 277 -3.01 -3.44 16.09
N ARG A 278 -3.06 -4.76 16.27
CA ARG A 278 -1.88 -5.58 16.50
C ARG A 278 -1.29 -5.96 15.13
N ALA A 279 0.00 -6.31 15.08
CA ALA A 279 0.64 -6.78 13.85
C ALA A 279 -0.16 -7.90 13.14
N ILE A 280 -0.91 -8.69 13.92
CA ILE A 280 -1.79 -9.77 13.46
C ILE A 280 -2.97 -9.26 12.60
N ASP A 281 -3.61 -8.12 12.94
CA ASP A 281 -4.75 -7.65 12.15
C ASP A 281 -4.29 -7.03 10.82
N ALA A 282 -3.12 -6.37 10.83
CA ALA A 282 -2.46 -5.88 9.62
C ALA A 282 -2.06 -7.06 8.71
N LEU A 283 -1.46 -8.10 9.27
CA LEU A 283 -1.12 -9.33 8.56
C LEU A 283 -2.38 -10.02 8.02
N GLY A 284 -3.45 -10.13 8.81
CA GLY A 284 -4.72 -10.69 8.37
C GLY A 284 -5.40 -9.85 7.28
N TYR A 285 -5.25 -8.53 7.31
CA TYR A 285 -5.71 -7.64 6.23
C TYR A 285 -4.94 -7.91 4.93
N ILE A 286 -3.60 -8.00 5.00
CA ILE A 286 -2.76 -8.27 3.84
C ILE A 286 -2.97 -9.69 3.30
N ASN A 287 -2.93 -10.74 4.13
CA ASN A 287 -3.04 -12.12 3.68
C ASN A 287 -4.38 -12.37 2.96
N ARG A 288 -5.50 -11.83 3.48
CA ARG A 288 -6.81 -11.92 2.81
C ARG A 288 -6.85 -11.28 1.41
N ARG A 289 -5.92 -10.38 1.12
CA ARG A 289 -5.79 -9.68 -0.16
C ARG A 289 -4.69 -10.26 -1.04
N ALA A 290 -3.63 -10.81 -0.44
CA ALA A 290 -2.54 -11.48 -1.12
C ALA A 290 -3.02 -12.72 -1.89
N ASP A 291 -3.97 -13.46 -1.34
CA ASP A 291 -4.53 -14.67 -1.97
C ASP A 291 -5.53 -14.39 -3.10
N ARG A 292 -5.81 -13.13 -3.44
CA ARG A 292 -6.71 -12.77 -4.56
C ARG A 292 -5.97 -12.76 -5.89
N LEU A 293 -6.72 -12.83 -7.01
CA LEU A 293 -6.20 -12.90 -8.39
C LEU A 293 -5.18 -11.80 -8.78
N LEU A 294 -5.32 -10.59 -8.24
CA LEU A 294 -4.40 -9.47 -8.46
C LEU A 294 -3.46 -9.24 -7.26
N GLY A 295 -3.55 -10.06 -6.21
CA GLY A 295 -2.74 -9.99 -5.00
C GLY A 295 -2.60 -8.59 -4.41
N LEU A 296 -1.39 -8.29 -3.95
CA LEU A 296 -0.98 -6.99 -3.40
C LEU A 296 -1.02 -5.85 -4.44
N GLU A 297 -0.89 -6.15 -5.73
CA GLU A 297 -0.93 -5.14 -6.80
C GLU A 297 -2.27 -4.41 -6.84
N SER A 298 -3.36 -5.12 -6.56
CA SER A 298 -4.69 -4.51 -6.47
C SER A 298 -4.78 -3.43 -5.39
N MET A 299 -4.03 -3.58 -4.29
CA MET A 299 -4.01 -2.61 -3.20
C MET A 299 -3.21 -1.38 -3.58
N ALA A 300 -2.03 -1.57 -4.19
CA ALA A 300 -1.22 -0.47 -4.70
C ALA A 300 -1.98 0.36 -5.74
N ILE A 301 -2.69 -0.29 -6.66
CA ILE A 301 -3.59 0.39 -7.60
C ILE A 301 -4.68 1.14 -6.84
N ALA A 302 -5.41 0.47 -5.94
CA ALA A 302 -6.53 1.08 -5.22
C ALA A 302 -6.12 2.33 -4.42
N PHE A 303 -4.95 2.31 -3.76
CA PHE A 303 -4.45 3.44 -2.98
C PHE A 303 -3.98 4.62 -3.84
N SER A 304 -3.60 4.38 -5.10
CA SER A 304 -3.25 5.44 -6.06
C SER A 304 -4.45 6.15 -6.70
N ILE A 305 -5.66 5.55 -6.62
CA ILE A 305 -6.85 6.06 -7.29
C ILE A 305 -7.18 7.52 -6.91
N PRO A 306 -7.21 7.92 -5.62
CA PRO A 306 -7.54 9.29 -5.24
C PRO A 306 -6.63 10.34 -5.88
N THR A 307 -5.31 10.11 -5.81
CA THR A 307 -4.30 11.00 -6.39
C THR A 307 -4.38 11.03 -7.91
N ALA A 308 -4.59 9.87 -8.55
CA ALA A 308 -4.75 9.78 -10.00
C ALA A 308 -6.00 10.56 -10.49
N LEU A 309 -7.14 10.37 -9.82
CA LEU A 309 -8.38 11.08 -10.14
C LEU A 309 -8.24 12.60 -9.96
N PHE A 310 -7.51 13.04 -8.93
CA PHE A 310 -7.18 14.45 -8.72
C PHE A 310 -6.36 15.01 -9.88
N LEU A 311 -5.32 14.30 -10.34
CA LEU A 311 -4.52 14.75 -11.47
C LEU A 311 -5.34 14.81 -12.77
N TRP A 312 -6.19 13.81 -13.04
CA TRP A 312 -7.09 13.84 -14.19
C TRP A 312 -8.12 14.98 -14.13
N SER A 313 -8.66 15.29 -12.94
CA SER A 313 -9.59 16.42 -12.79
C SER A 313 -8.91 17.76 -13.04
N MET A 314 -7.65 17.92 -12.61
CA MET A 314 -6.84 19.09 -12.90
C MET A 314 -6.51 19.23 -14.39
N ILE A 315 -6.10 18.15 -15.05
CA ILE A 315 -5.77 18.15 -16.50
C ILE A 315 -7.00 18.50 -17.34
N THR A 316 -8.15 17.91 -17.03
CA THR A 316 -9.41 18.17 -17.76
C THR A 316 -9.92 19.59 -17.53
N PHE A 317 -9.77 20.14 -16.31
CA PHE A 317 -10.08 21.55 -16.05
C PHE A 317 -9.14 22.48 -16.81
N LEU A 318 -7.83 22.20 -16.80
CA LEU A 318 -6.85 22.98 -17.56
C LEU A 318 -7.19 22.97 -19.05
N ALA A 319 -7.57 21.81 -19.61
CA ALA A 319 -8.03 21.69 -20.99
C ALA A 319 -9.29 22.52 -21.27
N ALA A 320 -10.26 22.55 -20.34
CA ALA A 320 -11.45 23.41 -20.45
C ALA A 320 -11.07 24.89 -20.55
N MET A 321 -10.15 25.34 -19.70
CA MET A 321 -9.62 26.71 -19.71
C MET A 321 -8.89 27.02 -21.02
N MET A 322 -8.09 26.08 -21.53
CA MET A 322 -7.41 26.25 -22.83
C MET A 322 -8.40 26.48 -23.96
N VAL A 323 -9.44 25.67 -24.04
CA VAL A 323 -10.45 25.79 -25.11
C VAL A 323 -11.07 27.20 -25.10
N VAL A 324 -11.47 27.71 -23.93
CA VAL A 324 -12.08 29.06 -23.84
C VAL A 324 -11.09 30.15 -24.21
N PHE A 325 -9.85 30.06 -23.72
CA PHE A 325 -8.84 31.07 -23.98
C PHE A 325 -8.41 31.11 -25.45
N PHE A 326 -8.27 29.97 -26.11
CA PHE A 326 -7.86 29.95 -27.52
C PHE A 326 -9.00 30.24 -28.50
N ASP A 327 -10.26 30.01 -28.12
CA ASP A 327 -11.40 30.23 -29.01
C ASP A 327 -11.76 31.72 -29.13
N LYS A 328 -11.84 32.45 -28.00
CA LYS A 328 -12.39 33.83 -27.98
C LYS A 328 -11.41 34.96 -27.70
N ALA A 329 -10.14 34.68 -27.38
CA ALA A 329 -9.20 35.75 -27.00
C ALA A 329 -8.59 36.48 -28.22
N PRO A 330 -8.26 37.77 -28.09
CA PRO A 330 -7.50 38.49 -29.12
C PRO A 330 -6.07 37.94 -29.27
N LEU A 331 -5.47 38.15 -30.43
CA LEU A 331 -4.20 37.52 -30.84
C LEU A 331 -3.05 37.77 -29.85
N GLY A 332 -2.96 38.98 -29.28
CA GLY A 332 -1.98 39.31 -28.24
C GLY A 332 -2.13 38.46 -26.97
N THR A 333 -3.36 38.28 -26.49
CA THR A 333 -3.65 37.47 -25.29
C THR A 333 -3.34 35.99 -25.53
N ARG A 334 -3.60 35.47 -26.75
CA ARG A 334 -3.26 34.08 -27.12
C ARG A 334 -1.75 33.83 -27.08
N ILE A 335 -0.94 34.76 -27.59
CA ILE A 335 0.52 34.66 -27.58
C ILE A 335 1.04 34.66 -26.14
N THR A 336 0.57 35.60 -25.31
CA THR A 336 0.99 35.68 -23.90
C THR A 336 0.65 34.41 -23.11
N LEU A 337 -0.57 33.87 -23.28
CA LEU A 337 -0.98 32.60 -22.67
C LEU A 337 -0.16 31.42 -23.19
N GLY A 338 0.10 31.37 -24.50
CA GLY A 338 0.95 30.33 -25.09
C GLY A 338 2.37 30.33 -24.53
N VAL A 339 2.98 31.51 -24.38
CA VAL A 339 4.32 31.66 -23.78
C VAL A 339 4.32 31.24 -22.31
N LEU A 340 3.30 31.65 -21.54
CA LEU A 340 3.18 31.26 -20.13
C LEU A 340 3.04 29.74 -19.97
N LEU A 341 2.23 29.10 -20.81
CA LEU A 341 2.05 27.64 -20.80
C LEU A 341 3.29 26.89 -21.24
N GLY A 342 3.99 27.39 -22.25
CA GLY A 342 5.28 26.86 -22.67
C GLY A 342 6.30 26.92 -21.54
N LEU A 343 6.35 28.03 -20.79
CA LEU A 343 7.22 28.19 -19.64
C LEU A 343 6.82 27.25 -18.49
N MET A 344 5.53 27.12 -18.19
CA MET A 344 5.05 26.16 -17.17
C MET A 344 5.37 24.71 -17.55
N LEU A 345 5.22 24.35 -18.82
CA LEU A 345 5.57 23.01 -19.32
C LEU A 345 7.08 22.78 -19.27
N LEU A 346 7.89 23.79 -19.59
CA LEU A 346 9.35 23.71 -19.47
C LEU A 346 9.77 23.51 -18.01
N VAL A 347 9.16 24.24 -17.07
CA VAL A 347 9.39 24.05 -15.63
C VAL A 347 8.98 22.64 -15.20
N LEU A 348 7.83 22.14 -15.65
CA LEU A 348 7.39 20.77 -15.35
C LEU A 348 8.39 19.73 -15.86
N VAL A 349 8.86 19.85 -17.11
CA VAL A 349 9.85 18.94 -17.69
C VAL A 349 11.18 19.01 -16.93
N LEU A 350 11.61 20.21 -16.52
CA LEU A 350 12.81 20.39 -15.71
C LEU A 350 12.67 19.72 -14.33
N LEU A 351 11.53 19.88 -13.66
CA LEU A 351 11.27 19.24 -12.36
C LEU A 351 11.25 17.71 -12.49
N LEU A 352 10.62 17.18 -13.53
CA LEU A 352 10.63 15.73 -13.79
C LEU A 352 12.04 15.22 -14.12
N TYR A 353 12.83 16.01 -14.84
CA TYR A 353 14.23 15.67 -15.11
C TYR A 353 15.07 15.63 -13.83
N LEU A 354 14.92 16.64 -12.96
CA LEU A 354 15.62 16.68 -11.66
C LEU A 354 15.18 15.52 -10.75
N ASP A 355 13.88 15.21 -10.73
CA ASP A 355 13.35 14.10 -9.93
C ASP A 355 13.82 12.73 -10.44
N SER A 356 13.99 12.59 -11.76
CA SER A 356 14.54 11.37 -12.37
C SER A 356 15.98 11.08 -11.95
N ASP A 357 16.74 12.11 -11.57
CA ASP A 357 18.12 12.00 -11.08
C ASP A 357 18.18 11.69 -9.57
N SER A 358 17.20 12.16 -8.79
CA SER A 358 17.10 11.87 -7.35
C SER A 358 16.44 10.52 -7.03
N SER A 359 15.56 10.04 -7.92
CA SER A 359 14.84 8.78 -7.74
C SER A 359 15.58 7.63 -8.40
N PHE A 360 16.25 6.81 -7.57
CA PHE A 360 16.84 5.47 -7.80
C PHE A 360 17.10 5.01 -9.26
N PRO A 361 18.31 4.52 -9.60
CA PRO A 361 18.79 4.26 -10.99
C PRO A 361 18.06 3.18 -11.82
N GLY A 362 16.85 2.76 -11.44
CA GLY A 362 15.99 1.85 -12.21
C GLY A 362 14.51 2.23 -12.30
N ALA A 363 14.04 3.28 -11.60
CA ALA A 363 12.61 3.56 -11.46
C ALA A 363 11.98 4.30 -12.65
N PHE A 364 12.75 5.11 -13.38
CA PHE A 364 12.23 6.01 -14.42
C PHE A 364 12.60 5.61 -15.85
N ASN A 365 12.54 4.32 -16.18
CA ASN A 365 12.53 3.89 -17.58
C ASN A 365 11.13 4.06 -18.20
N ILE A 366 10.47 5.21 -17.96
CA ILE A 366 9.14 5.55 -18.51
C ILE A 366 9.15 5.41 -20.02
N LEU A 367 10.22 5.82 -20.69
CA LEU A 367 10.36 5.65 -22.14
C LEU A 367 10.43 4.17 -22.56
N GLY A 368 11.15 3.34 -21.81
CA GLY A 368 11.24 1.90 -22.08
C GLY A 368 9.90 1.19 -21.88
N LEU A 369 9.19 1.53 -20.80
CA LEU A 369 7.90 0.96 -20.45
C LEU A 369 6.78 1.50 -21.35
N ALA A 370 6.79 2.79 -21.69
CA ALA A 370 5.90 3.39 -22.69
C ALA A 370 6.13 2.78 -24.07
N LYS A 371 7.38 2.51 -24.46
CA LYS A 371 7.70 1.80 -25.70
C LYS A 371 7.19 0.35 -25.68
N GLU A 372 7.30 -0.35 -24.55
CA GLU A 372 6.75 -1.70 -24.38
C GLU A 372 5.21 -1.69 -24.46
N ILE A 373 4.55 -0.76 -23.78
CA ILE A 373 3.09 -0.59 -23.80
C ILE A 373 2.61 -0.19 -25.20
N CYS A 374 3.24 0.80 -25.84
CA CYS A 374 2.93 1.18 -27.23
C CYS A 374 3.11 0.00 -28.18
N SER A 375 4.15 -0.82 -28.01
CA SER A 375 4.36 -1.98 -28.89
C SER A 375 3.25 -3.04 -28.78
N LYS A 376 2.69 -3.23 -27.58
CA LYS A 376 1.62 -4.21 -27.31
C LYS A 376 0.20 -3.66 -27.57
N VAL A 377 -0.01 -2.35 -27.42
CA VAL A 377 -1.31 -1.68 -27.63
C VAL A 377 -1.51 -1.23 -29.08
N ALA A 378 -0.44 -0.90 -29.81
CA ALA A 378 -0.50 -0.47 -31.20
C ALA A 378 -1.25 -1.42 -32.17
N PRO A 379 -1.15 -2.77 -32.06
CA PRO A 379 -1.91 -3.68 -32.91
C PRO A 379 -3.42 -3.58 -32.66
N GLY A 380 -3.83 -3.52 -31.38
CA GLY A 380 -5.24 -3.41 -30.99
C GLY A 380 -5.85 -2.06 -31.35
N TRP A 381 -5.09 -0.97 -31.18
CA TRP A 381 -5.54 0.38 -31.57
C TRP A 381 -5.71 0.52 -33.09
N LYS A 382 -4.77 -0.04 -33.87
CA LYS A 382 -4.90 -0.08 -35.35
C LYS A 382 -6.15 -0.86 -35.77
N ALA A 383 -6.42 -2.02 -35.17
CA ALA A 383 -7.61 -2.81 -35.46
C ALA A 383 -8.90 -2.07 -35.11
N LEU A 384 -8.95 -1.41 -33.95
CA LEU A 384 -10.13 -0.63 -33.52
C LEU A 384 -10.35 0.60 -34.40
N SER A 385 -9.28 1.30 -34.78
CA SER A 385 -9.36 2.45 -35.69
C SER A 385 -9.84 2.07 -37.09
N LEU A 386 -9.41 0.90 -37.60
CA LEU A 386 -9.88 0.36 -38.88
C LEU A 386 -11.36 0.00 -38.82
N HIS A 387 -11.82 -0.55 -37.69
CA HIS A 387 -13.23 -0.90 -37.50
C HIS A 387 -14.14 0.34 -37.40
N PHE A 388 -13.68 1.39 -36.71
CA PHE A 388 -14.39 2.67 -36.63
C PHE A 388 -14.42 3.41 -37.98
N ASN A 389 -13.32 3.42 -38.72
CA ASN A 389 -13.29 4.06 -40.04
C ASN A 389 -14.20 3.34 -41.03
N LYS A 390 -14.29 2.01 -40.93
CA LYS A 390 -15.18 1.19 -41.76
C LYS A 390 -16.66 1.38 -41.41
N SER A 391 -17.01 1.59 -40.13
CA SER A 391 -18.39 1.89 -39.74
C SER A 391 -18.83 3.28 -40.18
N ASN A 392 -17.94 4.28 -40.10
CA ASN A 392 -18.24 5.64 -40.54
C ASN A 392 -18.38 5.73 -42.07
N ALA A 393 -17.52 5.05 -42.83
CA ALA A 393 -17.65 4.97 -44.29
C ALA A 393 -18.98 4.29 -44.72
N SER A 394 -19.39 3.22 -44.02
CA SER A 394 -20.67 2.56 -44.28
C SER A 394 -21.88 3.44 -43.94
N ALA A 395 -21.78 4.30 -42.92
CA ALA A 395 -22.84 5.22 -42.54
C ALA A 395 -22.97 6.38 -43.54
N GLU A 396 -21.86 6.90 -44.07
CA GLU A 396 -21.86 7.92 -45.11
C GLU A 396 -22.41 7.40 -46.45
N ASP A 397 -22.07 6.17 -46.84
CA ASP A 397 -22.61 5.54 -48.06
C ASP A 397 -24.11 5.25 -47.97
N GLN A 398 -24.62 4.86 -46.79
CA GLN A 398 -26.07 4.70 -46.56
C GLN A 398 -26.81 6.03 -46.61
N GLN A 399 -26.21 7.10 -46.10
CA GLN A 399 -26.81 8.44 -46.12
C GLN A 399 -26.78 9.07 -47.51
N ARG A 400 -25.78 8.73 -48.33
CA ARG A 400 -25.69 9.12 -49.74
C ARG A 400 -26.68 8.39 -50.64
N ASN A 401 -26.94 7.10 -50.39
CA ASN A 401 -27.96 6.35 -51.14
C ASN A 401 -29.40 6.74 -50.77
N ASN A 402 -29.66 7.13 -49.52
CA ASN A 402 -30.99 7.61 -49.11
C ASN A 402 -31.34 9.01 -49.62
N THR A 403 -30.37 9.80 -50.10
CA THR A 403 -30.62 11.15 -50.64
C THR A 403 -30.82 11.17 -52.16
N THR A 404 -30.56 10.06 -52.86
CA THR A 404 -30.77 9.93 -54.31
C THR A 404 -32.16 9.45 -54.73
N ASP A 405 -32.97 8.93 -53.81
CA ASP A 405 -34.36 8.51 -54.08
C ASP A 405 -35.36 9.62 -53.73
N VAL A 406 -35.33 10.72 -54.51
CA VAL A 406 -36.45 11.67 -54.58
C VAL A 406 -37.12 11.49 -55.93
N PRO A 407 -38.38 11.02 -56.01
CA PRO A 407 -39.06 10.82 -57.28
C PRO A 407 -39.33 12.16 -57.96
N ARG A 408 -38.75 12.35 -59.17
CA ARG A 408 -39.10 13.48 -60.06
C ARG A 408 -40.51 13.26 -60.61
N PHE A 409 -41.41 14.18 -60.32
CA PHE A 409 -42.70 14.30 -61.01
C PHE A 409 -42.49 14.64 -62.49
N PRO A 410 -43.25 14.04 -63.44
CA PRO A 410 -43.16 14.38 -64.84
C PRO A 410 -43.85 15.72 -65.09
N THR A 411 -43.15 16.59 -65.83
CA THR A 411 -43.68 17.81 -66.42
C THR A 411 -44.09 17.47 -67.85
N ASP A 412 -45.39 17.40 -68.10
CA ASP A 412 -45.94 17.37 -69.46
C ASP A 412 -46.03 18.80 -70.02
N GLN A 413 -45.55 18.97 -71.25
CA GLN A 413 -45.70 20.18 -72.06
C GLN A 413 -46.74 19.96 -73.18
N ALA A 414 -47.50 21.03 -73.42
CA ALA A 414 -48.13 21.49 -74.68
C ALA A 414 -49.37 20.73 -75.21
N VAL A 415 -50.53 21.41 -75.28
CA VAL A 415 -50.96 22.32 -76.38
C VAL A 415 -51.75 23.50 -75.80
#